data_AF-A0A924LUY1-F1
#
_entry.id   AF-A0A924LUY1-F1
#
_cell.length_a   1.000
_cell.length_b   1.000
_cell.length_c   1.000
_cell.angle_alpha   90.00
_cell.angle_beta   90.00
_cell.angle_gamma   90.00
#
_symmetry.space_group_name_H-M   'P 1'
#
loop_
_entity.id
_entity.type
_entity.pdbx_description
1 polymer ?
#
loop_
_entity_poly.entity_id
_entity_poly.type
_entity_poly.pdbx_seq_one_letter_code
_entity_poly.pdbx_strand_id
1 'polypeptide(L)' 'MIKIVIKQTNNIAIVKFEFPDFITQNESFEYKNIDEAKNSKLAQQLFYLPFVKTVMISSNFIAIERYNI' A
#
# COMPACT_ATOMS: atom_id res chain seq x y z
N MET A 1 9.27 4.97 -18.21
CA MET A 1 7.94 5.03 -17.55
C MET A 1 7.80 3.77 -16.72
N ILE A 2 7.57 3.88 -15.40
CA ILE A 2 7.42 2.71 -14.53
C ILE A 2 6.03 2.10 -14.76
N LYS A 3 5.96 0.79 -15.02
CA LYS A 3 4.70 0.07 -15.22
C LYS A 3 4.32 -0.65 -13.94
N ILE A 4 3.23 -0.22 -13.31
CA ILE A 4 2.68 -0.86 -12.11
C ILE A 4 1.66 -1.92 -12.55
N VAL A 5 1.75 -3.12 -11.99
CA VAL A 5 0.81 -4.21 -12.22
C VAL A 5 -0.15 -4.30 -11.05
N ILE A 6 -1.46 -4.25 -11.32
CA ILE A 6 -2.49 -4.39 -10.30
C ILE A 6 -2.87 -5.87 -10.19
N LYS A 7 -2.83 -6.42 -8.99
CA LYS A 7 -3.26 -7.79 -8.68
C LYS A 7 -4.33 -7.79 -7.61
N GLN A 8 -5.37 -8.57 -7.86
CA GLN A 8 -6.34 -8.93 -6.83
C GLN A 8 -5.73 -9.94 -5.86
N THR A 9 -6.23 -9.95 -4.63
CA THR A 9 -5.87 -10.98 -3.65
C THR A 9 -7.09 -11.85 -3.35
N ASN A 10 -6.91 -12.92 -2.58
CA ASN A 10 -8.04 -13.72 -2.09
C ASN A 10 -8.97 -12.92 -1.16
N ASN A 11 -8.46 -11.83 -0.57
CA ASN A 11 -9.27 -10.86 0.15
C ASN A 11 -9.67 -9.71 -0.80
N ILE A 12 -10.96 -9.64 -1.15
CA ILE A 12 -11.52 -8.62 -2.05
C ILE A 12 -11.33 -7.18 -1.57
N ALA A 13 -11.13 -6.98 -0.26
CA ALA A 13 -10.86 -5.66 0.31
C ALA A 13 -9.42 -5.21 0.00
N ILE A 14 -8.52 -6.13 -0.32
CA ILE A 14 -7.08 -5.87 -0.51
C ILE A 14 -6.72 -5.94 -2.00
N VAL A 15 -6.14 -4.85 -2.49
CA VAL A 15 -5.58 -4.76 -3.85
C VAL A 15 -4.07 -4.54 -3.75
N LYS A 16 -3.30 -5.29 -4.54
CA LYS A 16 -1.84 -5.22 -4.60
C LYS A 16 -1.38 -4.48 -5.85
N PHE A 17 -0.45 -3.55 -5.69
CA PHE A 17 0.21 -2.78 -6.74
C PHE A 17 1.67 -3.21 -6.78
N GLU A 18 2.04 -4.02 -7.77
CA GLU A 18 3.40 -4.55 -7.95
C GLU A 18 4.22 -3.68 -8.89
N PHE A 19 5.46 -3.44 -8.50
CA PHE A 19 6.48 -2.71 -9.22
C PHE A 19 7.47 -3.70 -9.84
N PRO A 20 8.13 -3.33 -10.96
CA PRO A 20 9.12 -4.18 -11.60
C PRO A 20 10.37 -4.36 -10.72
N ASP A 21 10.73 -3.33 -9.94
CA ASP A 21 11.91 -3.29 -9.09
C ASP A 21 11.52 -3.24 -7.60
N PHE A 22 12.46 -3.61 -6.72
CA PHE A 22 12.29 -3.44 -5.28
C PHE A 22 12.20 -1.95 -4.91
N ILE A 23 11.19 -1.60 -4.11
CA ILE A 23 10.93 -0.26 -3.58
C ILE A 23 11.28 -0.14 -2.09
N THR A 24 11.60 -1.25 -1.42
CA THR A 24 12.16 -1.28 -0.07
C THR A 24 13.40 -2.19 -0.01
N GLN A 25 14.26 -1.98 0.98
CA GLN A 25 15.49 -2.77 1.18
C GLN A 25 15.21 -4.08 1.96
N ASN A 26 14.29 -4.91 1.46
CA ASN A 26 13.77 -6.11 2.13
C ASN A 26 13.02 -5.85 3.45
N GLU A 27 12.65 -4.59 3.70
CA GLU A 27 11.80 -4.22 4.82
C GLU A 27 10.32 -4.24 4.41
N SER A 28 9.47 -4.53 5.39
CA SER A 28 8.02 -4.49 5.23
C SER A 28 7.45 -3.52 6.25
N PHE A 29 6.66 -2.57 5.78
CA PHE A 29 5.98 -1.59 6.60
C PHE A 29 4.48 -1.79 6.48
N GLU A 30 3.78 -1.78 7.62
CA GLU A 30 2.33 -1.77 7.68
C GLU A 30 1.89 -0.55 8.48
N TYR A 31 0.97 0.22 7.93
CA TYR A 31 0.39 1.40 8.55
C TYR A 31 -1.13 1.20 8.62
N LYS A 32 -1.72 1.49 9.77
CA LYS A 32 -3.17 1.38 10.00
C LYS A 32 -3.88 2.73 10.06
N ASN A 33 -3.13 3.83 10.04
CA ASN A 33 -3.62 5.20 10.04
C ASN A 33 -2.51 6.17 9.62
N ILE A 34 -2.89 7.45 9.44
CA ILE A 34 -1.98 8.53 9.05
C ILE A 34 -0.91 8.86 10.11
N ASP A 35 -1.21 8.66 11.40
CA ASP A 35 -0.28 8.95 12.50
C ASP A 35 0.89 7.96 12.57
N GLU A 36 0.67 6.70 12.18
CA GLU A 36 1.70 5.68 12.02
C GLU A 36 2.57 5.93 10.78
N ALA A 37 2.01 6.58 9.75
CA ALA A 37 2.65 6.81 8.46
C ALA A 37 3.66 7.99 8.44
N LYS A 38 4.08 8.51 9.60
CA LYS A 38 4.95 9.70 9.70
C LYS A 38 6.26 9.59 8.91
N ASN A 39 6.82 8.39 8.82
CA ASN A 39 8.05 8.10 8.07
C ASN A 39 7.82 7.89 6.56
N SER A 40 6.57 7.80 6.09
CA SER A 40 6.23 7.53 4.69
C SER A 40 5.24 8.56 4.14
N LYS A 41 5.76 9.54 3.39
CA LYS A 41 4.92 10.51 2.67
C LYS A 41 3.93 9.83 1.74
N LEU A 42 4.32 8.72 1.11
CA LEU A 42 3.43 7.96 0.22
C LEU A 42 2.25 7.36 0.99
N ALA A 43 2.50 6.71 2.13
CA ALA A 43 1.42 6.15 2.95
C ALA A 43 0.50 7.26 3.47
N GLN A 44 1.04 8.41 3.90
CA GLN A 44 0.22 9.57 4.28
C GLN A 44 -0.70 10.03 3.15
N GLN A 45 -0.17 10.14 1.91
CA GLN A 45 -0.98 10.52 0.75
C GLN A 45 -2.10 9.50 0.47
N LEU A 46 -1.83 8.20 0.64
CA LEU A 46 -2.85 7.17 0.48
C LEU A 46 -3.95 7.26 1.55
N PHE A 47 -3.62 7.62 2.79
CA PHE A 47 -4.63 7.78 3.85
C PHE A 47 -5.56 8.99 3.68
N TYR A 48 -5.23 9.96 2.82
CA TYR A 48 -6.19 11.00 2.45
C TYR A 48 -7.32 10.50 1.54
N LEU A 49 -7.18 9.30 0.96
CA LEU A 49 -8.25 8.66 0.21
C LEU A 49 -9.24 8.03 1.20
N PRO A 50 -10.52 8.43 1.20
CA PRO A 50 -11.47 8.11 2.28
C PRO A 50 -11.80 6.62 2.42
N PHE A 51 -11.45 5.82 1.41
CA PHE A 51 -11.69 4.38 1.40
C PHE A 51 -10.51 3.55 1.92
N VAL A 52 -9.34 4.16 2.19
CA VAL A 52 -8.13 3.44 2.58
C VAL A 52 -8.13 3.14 4.07
N LYS A 53 -8.06 1.85 4.41
CA LYS A 53 -8.05 1.34 5.79
C LYS A 53 -6.64 1.01 6.27
N THR A 54 -5.86 0.31 5.45
CA THR A 54 -4.51 -0.15 5.78
C THR A 54 -3.62 0.00 4.55
N VAL A 55 -2.36 0.42 4.74
CA VAL A 55 -1.35 0.49 3.69
C VAL A 55 -0.16 -0.37 4.09
N MET A 56 0.18 -1.36 3.27
CA MET A 56 1.39 -2.17 3.42
C MET A 56 2.35 -1.88 2.27
N ILE A 57 3.62 -1.60 2.57
CA ILE A 57 4.68 -1.37 1.59
C ILE A 57 5.78 -2.39 1.86
N SER A 58 6.04 -3.27 0.89
CA SER A 58 6.95 -4.39 1.09
C SER A 58 7.61 -4.80 -0.22
N SER A 59 8.91 -5.09 -0.17
CA SER A 59 9.71 -5.54 -1.30
C SER A 59 9.48 -4.70 -2.55
N ASN A 60 8.72 -5.20 -3.52
CA ASN A 60 8.40 -4.56 -4.79
C ASN A 60 6.91 -4.23 -4.92
N PHE A 61 6.16 -4.06 -3.83
CA PHE A 61 4.73 -3.83 -3.92
C PHE A 61 4.14 -2.96 -2.80
N ILE A 62 2.97 -2.41 -3.08
CA ILE A 62 2.10 -1.75 -2.12
C ILE A 62 0.77 -2.50 -2.09
N ALA A 63 0.30 -2.90 -0.92
CA ALA A 63 -1.05 -3.43 -0.75
C ALA A 63 -1.91 -2.42 0.00
N ILE A 64 -3.13 -2.21 -0.50
CA ILE A 64 -4.09 -1.30 0.09
C ILE A 64 -5.32 -2.12 0.46
N GLU A 65 -5.62 -2.16 1.76
CA GLU A 65 -6.90 -2.64 2.26
C GLU A 65 -7.90 -1.48 2.28
N ARG A 66 -9.12 -1.74 1.81
CA ARG A 66 -10.19 -0.77 1.74
C ARG A 66 -11.24 -1.02 2.82
N TYR A 67 -11.89 0.04 3.30
CA TYR A 67 -13.12 -0.11 4.09
C TYR A 67 -14.23 -0.75 3.24
N ASN A 68 -15.09 -1.52 3.90
CA ASN A 68 -16.34 -2.01 3.30
C ASN A 68 -17.39 -0.90 3.47
N ILE A 69 -17.46 0.00 2.49
CA ILE A 69 -18.38 1.15 2.43
C ILE A 69 -19.47 0.94 1.40
#